data_AF-A0A022QMZ5-F1
#
_entry.id   AF-A0A022QMZ5-F1
#
_cell.length_a   1.000
_cell.length_b   1.000
_cell.length_c   1.000
_cell.angle_alpha   90.00
_cell.angle_beta   90.00
_cell.angle_gamma   90.00
#
_symmetry.space_group_name_H-M   'P 1'
#
loop_
_entity.id
_entity.type
_entity.pdbx_description
1 polymer ?
#
loop_
_entity_poly.entity_id
_entity_poly.type
_entity_poly.pdbx_seq_one_letter_code
_entity_poly.pdbx_strand_id
1 'polypeptide(L)'
;LGIVFLGAYMVVKIIIEMVRMKLEGSEEGIGSLIKDLEEPLESVELRMNIQSELRFAKANAVEIIEEFKNYVEEGRLEGWEMDSCGDCWVSEGCLVDSNDTPAAIDALMYRAKVSEAEKGEHGWMHLRQSIHNPNIAVNLQSTIPGGCQSMTIALRDKFLVASGFDKILDISEIDKYARNGRL
;
A
#
# COMPACT_ATOMS: atom_id res chain seq x y z
N LEU A 1 0.07 -16.50 -18.78
CA LEU A 1 1.14 -17.50 -18.60
C LEU A 1 2.34 -16.98 -17.78
N GLY A 2 2.77 -15.71 -17.92
CA GLY A 2 3.98 -15.18 -17.25
C GLY A 2 3.98 -15.14 -15.70
N ILE A 3 2.84 -14.86 -15.05
CA ILE A 3 2.76 -14.78 -13.56
C ILE A 3 3.06 -16.13 -12.89
N VAL A 4 2.67 -17.24 -13.52
CA VAL A 4 2.93 -18.60 -12.99
C VAL A 4 4.44 -18.93 -13.00
N PHE A 5 5.17 -18.45 -14.01
CA PHE A 5 6.62 -18.70 -14.11
C PHE A 5 7.43 -17.93 -13.07
N LEU A 6 7.03 -16.70 -12.73
CA LEU A 6 7.70 -15.90 -11.69
C LEU A 6 7.52 -16.52 -10.30
N GLY A 7 6.31 -16.99 -9.98
CA GLY A 7 6.04 -17.69 -8.72
C GLY A 7 6.86 -18.97 -8.59
N ALA A 8 6.89 -19.80 -9.64
CA ALA A 8 7.69 -21.03 -9.66
C ALA A 8 9.20 -20.74 -9.51
N TYR A 9 9.71 -19.70 -10.17
CA TYR A 9 11.11 -19.28 -10.04
C TYR A 9 11.49 -18.88 -8.61
N MET A 10 10.64 -18.07 -7.96
CA MET A 10 10.87 -17.65 -6.56
C MET A 10 10.86 -18.83 -5.60
N VAL A 11 9.93 -19.77 -5.76
CA VAL A 11 9.89 -21.01 -4.96
C VAL A 11 11.18 -21.80 -5.13
N VAL A 12 11.66 -21.95 -6.37
CA VAL A 12 12.93 -22.66 -6.65
C VAL A 12 14.11 -21.93 -5.99
N LYS A 13 14.17 -20.60 -6.04
CA LYS A 13 15.22 -19.81 -5.38
C LYS A 13 15.24 -20.01 -3.86
N ILE A 14 14.06 -20.00 -3.23
CA ILE A 14 13.93 -20.28 -1.79
C ILE A 14 14.43 -21.70 -1.47
N ILE A 15 14.05 -22.70 -2.26
CA ILE A 15 14.50 -24.09 -2.08
C ILE A 15 16.02 -24.20 -2.24
N ILE A 16 16.61 -23.56 -3.25
CA ILE A 16 18.07 -23.55 -3.47
C ILE A 16 18.77 -22.96 -2.25
N GLU A 17 18.26 -21.87 -1.69
CA GLU A 17 18.86 -21.22 -0.53
C GLU A 17 18.75 -22.09 0.73
N MET A 18 17.60 -22.74 0.96
CA MET A 18 17.45 -23.72 2.04
C MET A 18 18.46 -24.87 1.93
N VAL A 19 18.71 -25.37 0.72
CA VAL A 19 19.70 -26.43 0.50
C VAL A 19 21.12 -25.93 0.78
N ARG A 20 21.47 -24.71 0.36
CA ARG A 20 22.78 -24.10 0.66
C ARG A 20 23.01 -23.94 2.15
N MET A 21 22.04 -23.37 2.87
CA MET A 21 22.09 -23.24 4.32
C MET A 21 22.36 -24.60 4.99
N LYS A 22 21.67 -25.66 4.52
CA LYS A 22 21.88 -27.01 5.05
C LYS A 22 23.27 -27.59 4.73
N LEU A 23 23.77 -27.35 3.52
CA LEU A 23 25.13 -27.76 3.12
C LEU A 23 26.23 -27.01 3.88
N GLU A 24 25.96 -25.77 4.30
CA GLU A 24 26.84 -24.94 5.15
C GLU A 24 26.74 -25.31 6.64
N GLY A 25 25.95 -26.32 6.99
CA GLY A 25 25.83 -26.83 8.35
C GLY A 25 24.79 -26.12 9.22
N SER A 26 23.93 -25.26 8.64
CA SER A 26 22.80 -24.68 9.35
C SER A 26 21.70 -25.71 9.56
N GLU A 27 21.19 -25.78 10.79
CA GLU A 27 20.00 -26.55 11.16
C GLU A 27 18.73 -25.69 11.20
N GLU A 28 18.86 -24.38 10.96
CA GLU A 28 17.75 -23.43 10.95
C GLU A 28 16.99 -23.47 9.60
N GLY A 29 15.69 -23.19 9.63
CA GLY A 29 14.88 -23.04 8.43
C GLY A 29 15.05 -21.66 7.77
N ILE A 30 14.48 -21.48 6.57
CA ILE A 30 14.55 -20.21 5.81
C ILE A 30 14.08 -18.98 6.62
N GLY A 31 13.19 -19.18 7.60
CA GLY A 31 12.69 -18.12 8.47
C GLY A 31 13.79 -17.40 9.24
N SER A 32 14.95 -18.03 9.49
CA SER A 32 16.05 -17.34 10.16
C SER A 32 16.65 -16.19 9.35
N LEU A 33 16.48 -16.19 8.02
CA LEU A 33 16.91 -15.10 7.14
C LEU A 33 16.09 -13.82 7.32
N ILE A 34 14.89 -13.92 7.91
CA ILE A 34 13.95 -12.80 8.09
C ILE A 34 13.59 -12.59 9.56
N LYS A 35 14.31 -13.22 10.48
CA LYS A 35 14.00 -13.16 11.93
C LYS A 35 14.08 -11.76 12.52
N ASP A 36 14.96 -10.93 11.94
CA ASP A 36 15.23 -9.56 12.40
C ASP A 36 14.33 -8.55 11.65
N LEU A 37 13.42 -9.01 10.78
CA LEU A 37 12.46 -8.16 10.10
C LEU A 37 11.31 -7.85 11.07
N GLU A 38 11.17 -6.57 11.43
CA GLU A 38 10.09 -6.14 12.31
C GLU A 38 8.73 -6.31 11.65
N GLU A 39 7.81 -7.01 12.33
CA GLU A 39 6.41 -7.09 11.91
C GLU A 39 5.63 -5.90 12.49
N PRO A 40 4.67 -5.34 11.73
CA PRO A 40 3.81 -4.31 12.27
C PRO A 40 2.94 -4.90 13.38
N LEU A 41 2.70 -4.11 14.43
CA LEU A 41 1.81 -4.50 15.52
C LEU A 41 0.36 -4.67 15.03
N GLU A 42 -0.04 -3.84 14.07
CA GLU A 42 -1.36 -3.85 13.45
C GLU A 42 -1.23 -3.73 11.93
N SER A 43 -2.05 -4.49 11.20
CA SER A 43 -2.20 -4.31 9.76
C SER A 43 -3.65 -4.56 9.34
N VAL A 44 -4.14 -3.75 8.42
CA VAL A 44 -5.47 -3.91 7.82
C VAL A 44 -5.43 -3.57 6.33
N GLU A 45 -6.14 -4.36 5.53
CA GLU A 45 -6.46 -4.06 4.13
C GLU A 45 -7.95 -3.72 4.04
N LEU A 46 -8.25 -2.51 3.56
CA LEU A 46 -9.61 -2.00 3.34
C LEU A 46 -9.81 -1.74 1.84
N ARG A 47 -11.06 -1.75 1.38
CA ARG A 47 -11.41 -1.49 -0.02
C ARG A 47 -12.44 -0.39 -0.15
N MET A 48 -12.28 0.43 -1.18
CA MET A 48 -13.25 1.44 -1.61
C MET A 48 -13.70 1.12 -3.03
N ASN A 49 -14.97 0.75 -3.22
CA ASN A 49 -15.49 0.47 -4.55
C ASN A 49 -15.90 1.77 -5.23
N ILE A 50 -15.65 1.87 -6.54
CA ILE A 50 -16.01 3.06 -7.30
C ILE A 50 -17.46 2.93 -7.76
N GLN A 51 -18.31 3.87 -7.36
CA GLN A 51 -19.76 3.84 -7.63
C GLN A 51 -20.12 4.41 -9.01
N SER A 52 -19.16 5.00 -9.73
CA SER A 52 -19.37 5.51 -11.08
C SER A 52 -19.53 4.40 -12.12
N GLU A 53 -19.93 4.77 -13.33
CA GLU A 53 -19.93 3.84 -14.46
C GLU A 53 -18.54 3.23 -14.71
N LEU A 54 -18.50 1.94 -15.05
CA LEU A 54 -17.26 1.15 -15.19
C LEU A 54 -16.26 1.77 -16.18
N ARG A 55 -16.76 2.45 -17.23
CA ARG A 55 -15.94 3.14 -18.23
C ARG A 55 -15.12 4.30 -17.67
N PHE A 56 -15.57 4.91 -16.57
CA PHE A 56 -14.88 6.03 -15.91
C PHE A 56 -14.14 5.60 -14.65
N ALA A 57 -14.36 4.38 -14.16
CA ALA A 57 -13.78 3.91 -12.91
C ALA A 57 -12.25 4.01 -12.88
N LYS A 58 -11.56 3.71 -14.00
CA LYS A 58 -10.10 3.82 -14.07
C LYS A 58 -9.62 5.27 -13.92
N ALA A 59 -10.28 6.21 -14.60
CA ALA A 59 -9.92 7.63 -14.55
C ALA A 59 -10.21 8.22 -13.16
N ASN A 60 -11.37 7.90 -12.59
CA ASN A 60 -11.75 8.35 -11.24
C ASN A 60 -10.77 7.82 -10.18
N ALA A 61 -10.34 6.56 -10.28
CA ALA A 61 -9.33 6.02 -9.37
C ALA A 61 -8.00 6.80 -9.45
N VAL A 62 -7.56 7.13 -10.67
CA VAL A 62 -6.35 7.92 -10.89
C VAL A 62 -6.49 9.30 -10.26
N GLU A 63 -7.60 10.00 -10.51
CA GLU A 63 -7.88 11.32 -9.95
C GLU A 63 -7.87 11.29 -8.40
N ILE A 64 -8.51 10.30 -7.79
CA ILE A 64 -8.55 10.16 -6.33
C ILE A 64 -7.15 9.91 -5.76
N ILE A 65 -6.34 9.06 -6.41
CA ILE A 65 -5.00 8.71 -5.92
C ILE A 65 -4.03 9.88 -6.09
N GLU A 66 -4.10 10.62 -7.19
CA GLU A 66 -3.32 11.86 -7.38
C GLU A 66 -3.74 12.94 -6.39
N GLU A 67 -5.05 13.11 -6.15
CA GLU A 67 -5.50 14.10 -5.17
C GLU A 67 -5.09 13.71 -3.74
N PHE A 68 -5.03 12.42 -3.42
CA PHE A 68 -4.45 11.97 -2.15
C PHE A 68 -2.98 12.42 -2.00
N LYS A 69 -2.16 12.26 -3.04
CA LYS A 69 -0.77 12.75 -3.04
C LYS A 69 -0.73 14.26 -2.78
N ASN A 70 -1.53 15.04 -3.51
CA ASN A 70 -1.62 16.49 -3.31
C ASN A 70 -1.99 16.85 -1.86
N TYR A 71 -2.95 16.15 -1.25
CA TYR A 71 -3.35 16.39 0.15
C TYR A 71 -2.21 16.17 1.15
N VAL A 72 -1.36 15.17 0.91
CA VAL A 72 -0.18 14.90 1.75
C VAL A 72 0.88 15.97 1.53
N GLU A 73 1.23 16.27 0.27
CA GLU A 73 2.27 17.25 -0.07
C GLU A 73 1.93 18.69 0.35
N GLU A 74 0.65 19.06 0.30
CA GLU A 74 0.16 20.35 0.78
C GLU A 74 0.02 20.42 2.31
N GLY A 75 0.29 19.32 3.03
CA GLY A 75 0.20 19.28 4.49
C GLY A 75 -1.24 19.29 5.04
N ARG A 76 -2.24 18.92 4.24
CA ARG A 76 -3.64 18.80 4.69
C ARG A 76 -3.83 17.60 5.61
N LEU A 77 -2.93 16.61 5.51
CA LEU A 77 -2.84 15.45 6.41
C LEU A 77 -1.65 15.61 7.35
N GLU A 78 -1.90 16.21 8.53
CA GLU A 78 -0.88 16.44 9.54
C GLU A 78 -0.18 15.15 9.98
N GLY A 79 1.17 15.15 9.94
CA GLY A 79 2.01 14.00 10.29
C GLY A 79 2.21 12.99 9.17
N TRP A 80 1.61 13.22 7.99
CA TRP A 80 1.74 12.33 6.83
C TRP A 80 2.80 12.88 5.88
N GLU A 81 3.66 12.00 5.40
CA GLU A 81 4.72 12.34 4.44
C GLU A 81 4.75 11.32 3.32
N MET A 82 4.82 11.78 2.07
CA MET A 82 4.95 10.88 0.93
C MET A 82 6.27 10.12 1.04
N ASP A 83 6.19 8.80 0.93
CA ASP A 83 7.39 7.99 0.96
C ASP A 83 8.12 8.12 -0.38
N SER A 84 9.43 8.37 -0.32
CA SER A 84 10.29 8.55 -1.50
C SER A 84 10.37 7.30 -2.39
N CYS A 85 9.92 6.14 -1.89
CA CYS A 85 9.81 4.89 -2.65
C CYS A 85 8.43 4.70 -3.30
N GLY A 86 7.42 5.52 -2.96
CA GLY A 86 6.11 5.53 -3.62
C GLY A 86 6.14 6.13 -5.02
N ASP A 87 7.13 7.02 -5.28
CA ASP A 87 7.44 7.55 -6.61
C ASP A 87 8.44 6.67 -7.37
N CYS A 88 8.54 5.37 -7.06
CA CYS A 88 9.21 4.39 -7.92
C CYS A 88 8.44 4.17 -9.23
N TRP A 89 8.21 5.26 -9.97
CA TRP A 89 8.28 5.21 -11.40
C TRP A 89 9.58 4.53 -11.77
N VAL A 90 9.45 3.56 -12.66
CA VAL A 90 10.53 2.83 -13.33
C VAL A 90 11.57 3.79 -13.95
N SER A 91 11.27 5.09 -14.08
CA SER A 91 12.19 6.14 -14.51
C SER A 91 13.21 6.62 -13.46
N GLU A 92 12.94 6.51 -12.15
CA GLU A 92 13.87 6.98 -11.09
C GLU A 92 14.33 5.87 -10.13
N GLY A 93 14.73 4.72 -10.70
CA GLY A 93 15.96 4.07 -10.19
C GLY A 93 15.87 2.99 -9.11
N CYS A 94 14.73 2.32 -8.89
CA CYS A 94 14.72 1.06 -8.10
C CYS A 94 14.33 -0.19 -8.91
N LEU A 95 13.63 -0.03 -10.02
CA LEU A 95 13.38 -1.06 -11.02
C LEU A 95 13.43 -0.39 -12.38
N VAL A 96 14.61 -0.27 -12.97
CA VAL A 96 14.74 0.16 -14.36
C VAL A 96 14.24 -0.97 -15.26
N ASP A 97 13.09 -0.77 -15.90
CA ASP A 97 12.75 -1.48 -17.13
C ASP A 97 13.76 -0.97 -18.15
N SER A 98 14.79 -1.76 -18.44
CA SER A 98 15.82 -1.44 -19.42
C SER A 98 15.30 -1.48 -20.87
N ASN A 99 13.98 -1.48 -21.08
CA ASN A 99 13.39 -1.38 -22.41
C ASN A 99 13.28 0.09 -22.84
N ASP A 100 13.70 0.37 -24.07
CA ASP A 100 13.63 1.69 -24.74
C ASP A 100 12.19 2.23 -24.92
N THR A 101 11.17 1.45 -24.56
CA THR A 101 9.76 1.85 -24.51
C THR A 101 9.13 1.33 -23.21
N PRO A 102 9.08 2.13 -22.14
CA PRO A 102 8.38 1.74 -20.92
C PRO A 102 6.93 1.41 -21.28
N ALA A 103 6.48 0.20 -20.96
CA ALA A 103 5.06 -0.11 -21.04
C ALA A 103 4.31 0.79 -20.05
N ALA A 104 3.18 1.36 -20.46
CA ALA A 104 2.35 2.16 -19.56
C ALA A 104 1.98 1.30 -18.34
N ILE A 105 2.45 1.70 -17.15
CA ILE A 105 2.12 1.00 -15.91
C ILE A 105 0.64 1.28 -15.64
N ASP A 106 -0.16 0.23 -15.70
CA ASP A 106 -1.62 0.32 -15.67
C ASP A 106 -2.19 0.39 -14.25
N ALA A 107 -1.35 0.67 -13.25
CA ALA A 107 -1.72 0.76 -11.85
C ALA A 107 -0.99 1.94 -11.18
N LEU A 108 -1.77 2.94 -10.76
CA LEU A 108 -1.27 4.04 -9.94
C LEU A 108 -1.33 3.67 -8.46
N MET A 109 -0.26 4.00 -7.73
CA MET A 109 -0.19 3.78 -6.29
C MET A 109 0.73 4.77 -5.61
N TYR A 110 0.37 5.15 -4.39
CA TYR A 110 1.18 5.99 -3.53
C TYR A 110 1.25 5.43 -2.12
N ARG A 111 2.42 5.57 -1.50
CA ARG A 111 2.66 5.21 -0.10
C ARG A 111 3.01 6.47 0.68
N ALA A 112 2.39 6.64 1.83
CA ALA A 112 2.68 7.69 2.78
C ALA A 112 3.08 7.09 4.13
N LYS A 113 4.08 7.68 4.76
CA LYS A 113 4.47 7.43 6.14
C LYS A 113 3.63 8.29 7.05
N VAL A 114 3.37 7.81 8.26
CA VAL A 114 2.61 8.53 9.27
C VAL A 114 3.45 8.62 10.54
N SER A 115 3.61 9.84 11.01
CA SER A 115 4.43 10.19 12.17
C SER A 115 3.63 11.06 13.15
N GLU A 116 3.95 10.93 14.43
CA GLU A 116 3.42 11.78 15.51
C GLU A 116 4.61 12.45 16.22
N ALA A 117 4.47 13.73 16.61
CA ALA A 117 5.56 14.51 17.20
C ALA A 117 6.20 13.85 18.44
N GLU A 118 5.41 13.12 19.24
CA GLU A 118 5.89 12.45 20.46
C GLU A 118 6.41 11.02 20.22
N LYS A 119 5.96 10.35 19.15
CA LYS A 119 6.20 8.92 18.91
C LYS A 119 7.08 8.63 17.69
N GLY A 120 7.36 9.65 16.87
CA GLY A 120 8.04 9.48 15.59
C GLY A 120 7.15 8.78 14.57
N GLU A 121 7.78 8.23 13.54
CA GLU A 121 7.12 7.39 12.52
C GLU A 121 6.56 6.12 13.19
N HIS A 122 5.26 5.89 13.03
CA HIS A 122 4.56 4.79 13.70
C HIS A 122 3.62 4.02 12.76
N GLY A 123 3.52 4.42 11.50
CA GLY A 123 2.65 3.76 10.56
C GLY A 123 2.88 4.15 9.12
N TRP A 124 2.27 3.37 8.24
CA TRP A 124 2.34 3.53 6.79
C TRP A 124 0.95 3.29 6.21
N MET A 125 0.61 4.07 5.18
CA MET A 125 -0.57 3.83 4.36
C MET A 125 -0.16 3.71 2.90
N HIS A 126 -0.73 2.72 2.22
CA HIS A 126 -0.54 2.51 0.79
C HIS A 126 -1.89 2.47 0.07
N LEU A 127 -2.09 3.42 -0.83
CA LEU A 127 -3.27 3.56 -1.66
C LEU A 127 -2.96 3.04 -3.06
N ARG A 128 -3.72 2.04 -3.53
CA ARG A 128 -3.46 1.37 -4.82
C ARG A 128 -4.72 1.20 -5.65
N GLN A 129 -4.64 1.59 -6.91
CA GLN A 129 -5.63 1.22 -7.91
C GLN A 129 -5.63 -0.29 -8.16
N SER A 130 -6.79 -0.94 -8.07
CA SER A 130 -6.91 -2.34 -8.50
C SER A 130 -6.94 -2.44 -10.02
N ILE A 131 -6.16 -3.38 -10.56
CA ILE A 131 -6.10 -3.67 -12.01
C ILE A 131 -7.28 -4.56 -12.43
N HIS A 132 -7.80 -5.38 -11.52
CA HIS A 132 -8.78 -6.41 -11.83
C HIS A 132 -10.23 -5.96 -11.56
N ASN A 133 -10.43 -5.12 -10.56
CA ASN A 133 -11.75 -4.68 -10.10
C ASN A 133 -11.78 -3.15 -10.02
N PRO A 134 -12.93 -2.49 -10.22
CA PRO A 134 -13.07 -1.04 -10.11
C PRO A 134 -13.08 -0.58 -8.64
N ASN A 135 -12.00 -0.85 -7.92
CA ASN A 135 -11.83 -0.46 -6.52
C ASN A 135 -10.42 0.03 -6.23
N ILE A 136 -10.31 0.74 -5.11
CA ILE A 136 -9.06 1.23 -4.55
C ILE A 136 -8.79 0.43 -3.29
N ALA A 137 -7.60 -0.15 -3.19
CA ALA A 137 -7.14 -0.85 -2.00
C ALA A 137 -6.39 0.14 -1.09
N VAL A 138 -6.70 0.10 0.20
CA VAL A 138 -6.04 0.87 1.25
C VAL A 138 -5.36 -0.13 2.18
N ASN A 139 -4.03 -0.13 2.21
CA ASN A 139 -3.26 -0.96 3.14
C ASN A 139 -2.71 -0.06 4.23
N LEU A 140 -2.97 -0.39 5.48
CA LEU A 140 -2.51 0.34 6.64
C LEU A 140 -1.70 -0.59 7.53
N GLN A 141 -0.60 -0.06 8.07
CA GLN A 141 0.25 -0.76 9.03
C GLN A 141 0.66 0.20 10.14
N SER A 142 0.69 -0.27 11.38
CA SER A 142 1.15 0.52 12.50
C SER A 142 1.97 -0.31 13.50
N THR A 143 2.91 0.34 14.16
CA THR A 143 3.71 -0.18 15.28
C THR A 143 3.10 0.17 16.63
N ILE A 144 1.99 0.91 16.68
CA ILE A 144 1.31 1.32 17.92
C ILE A 144 -0.15 0.80 17.96
N PRO A 145 -0.68 0.47 19.16
CA PRO A 145 -2.06 0.05 19.31
C PRO A 145 -3.04 1.16 18.86
N GLY A 146 -4.02 0.80 18.03
CA GLY A 146 -5.01 1.72 17.48
C GLY A 146 -4.50 2.63 16.36
N GLY A 147 -3.23 2.47 15.92
CA GLY A 147 -2.65 3.33 14.90
C GLY A 147 -3.34 3.16 13.54
N CYS A 148 -3.68 1.93 13.15
CA CYS A 148 -4.44 1.69 11.92
C CYS A 148 -5.82 2.36 11.95
N GLN A 149 -6.51 2.33 13.10
CA GLN A 149 -7.80 2.99 13.25
C GLN A 149 -7.67 4.51 13.19
N SER A 150 -6.67 5.08 13.87
CA SER A 150 -6.37 6.53 13.85
C SER A 150 -6.11 7.03 12.43
N MET A 151 -5.26 6.33 11.68
CA MET A 151 -4.98 6.65 10.27
C MET A 151 -6.24 6.54 9.39
N THR A 152 -7.10 5.55 9.65
CA THR A 152 -8.36 5.38 8.90
C THR A 152 -9.33 6.52 9.19
N ILE A 153 -9.41 7.00 10.43
CA ILE A 153 -10.21 8.18 10.81
C ILE A 153 -9.69 9.42 10.07
N ALA A 154 -8.36 9.63 10.05
CA ALA A 154 -7.76 10.75 9.33
C ALA A 154 -8.05 10.67 7.81
N LEU A 155 -7.89 9.49 7.20
CA LEU A 155 -8.23 9.26 5.79
C LEU A 155 -9.70 9.58 5.50
N ARG A 156 -10.63 9.10 6.35
CA ARG A 156 -12.06 9.36 6.20
C ARG A 156 -12.38 10.84 6.30
N ASP A 157 -12.00 11.47 7.41
CA ASP A 157 -12.51 12.80 7.76
C ASP A 157 -11.76 13.90 7.02
N LYS A 158 -10.43 13.81 6.94
CA LYS A 158 -9.57 14.87 6.38
C LYS A 158 -9.35 14.75 4.89
N PHE A 159 -9.55 13.57 4.30
CA PHE A 159 -9.42 13.36 2.85
C PHE A 159 -10.77 13.03 2.21
N LEU A 160 -11.34 11.84 2.44
CA LEU A 160 -12.49 11.35 1.68
C LEU A 160 -13.74 12.23 1.79
N VAL A 161 -14.11 12.61 3.02
CA VAL A 161 -15.27 13.48 3.29
C VAL A 161 -14.96 14.93 2.95
N ALA A 162 -13.74 15.40 3.27
CA ALA A 162 -13.34 16.79 3.02
C ALA A 162 -13.26 17.12 1.51
N SER A 163 -12.81 16.18 0.68
CA SER A 163 -12.77 16.33 -0.78
C SER A 163 -14.11 16.03 -1.47
N GLY A 164 -15.04 15.38 -0.77
CA GLY A 164 -16.31 14.92 -1.32
C GLY A 164 -16.24 13.62 -2.12
N PHE A 165 -15.12 12.88 -2.05
CA PHE A 165 -14.97 11.59 -2.72
C PHE A 165 -15.85 10.48 -2.12
N ASP A 166 -16.33 10.66 -0.90
CA ASP A 166 -17.35 9.81 -0.27
C ASP A 166 -18.66 9.70 -1.09
N LYS A 167 -18.90 10.62 -2.03
CA LYS A 167 -20.08 10.61 -2.92
C LYS A 167 -19.91 9.74 -4.16
N ILE A 168 -18.67 9.41 -4.53
CA ILE A 168 -18.34 8.61 -5.73
C ILE A 168 -17.66 7.28 -5.37
N LEU A 169 -17.27 7.11 -4.11
CA LEU A 169 -16.72 5.90 -3.55
C LEU A 169 -17.69 5.29 -2.53
N ASP A 170 -17.81 3.97 -2.56
CA ASP A 170 -18.33 3.20 -1.43
C ASP A 170 -17.22 3.09 -0.37
N ILE A 171 -17.34 3.91 0.67
CA ILE A 171 -16.40 3.96 1.80
C ILE A 171 -16.89 3.18 3.02
N SER A 172 -17.85 2.26 2.85
CA SER A 172 -18.48 1.53 3.96
C SER A 172 -17.49 0.76 4.85
N GLU A 173 -16.46 0.14 4.26
CA GLU A 173 -15.37 -0.52 5.00
C GLU A 173 -14.55 0.48 5.81
N ILE A 174 -14.19 1.62 5.22
CA ILE A 174 -13.48 2.72 5.88
C ILE A 174 -14.29 3.23 7.07
N ASP A 175 -15.58 3.50 6.86
CA ASP A 175 -16.50 3.98 7.90
C ASP A 175 -16.62 3.00 9.06
N LYS A 176 -16.81 1.72 8.75
CA LYS A 176 -16.96 0.67 9.76
C LYS A 176 -15.68 0.51 10.58
N TYR A 177 -14.52 0.47 9.92
CA TYR A 177 -13.24 0.32 10.59
C TYR A 177 -12.89 1.57 11.41
N ALA A 178 -13.10 2.77 10.89
CA ALA A 178 -12.88 4.01 11.62
C ALA A 178 -13.72 4.10 12.91
N ARG A 179 -14.97 3.62 12.91
CA ARG A 179 -15.86 3.66 14.09
C ARG A 179 -15.54 2.57 15.11
N ASN A 180 -15.25 1.35 14.67
CA ASN A 180 -15.23 0.18 15.54
C ASN A 180 -13.84 -0.45 15.72
N GLY A 181 -12.83 -0.01 14.96
CA GLY A 181 -11.50 -0.64 14.88
C GLY A 181 -11.52 -2.06 14.29
N ARG A 182 -12.64 -2.47 13.69
CA ARG A 182 -12.90 -3.83 13.19
C ARG A 182 -13.77 -3.80 11.95
N LEU A 183 -13.48 -4.72 11.02
CA LEU A 183 -14.27 -4.96 9.80
C LEU A 183 -15.53 -5.79 10.05
#